data_AF-A0A141RMM0-F1
#
_entry.id   AF-A0A141RMM0-F1
#
_cell.length_a   1.000
_cell.length_b   1.000
_cell.length_c   1.000
_cell.angle_alpha   90.00
_cell.angle_beta   90.00
_cell.angle_gamma   90.00
#
_symmetry.space_group_name_H-M   'P 1'
#
loop_
_entity.id
_entity.type
_entity.pdbx_description
1 polymer ?
#
loop_
_entity_poly.entity_id
_entity_poly.type
_entity_poly.pdbx_seq_one_letter_code
_entity_poly.pdbx_strand_id
1 'polypeptide(L)' 'MRLFARLSLDSALPDRTTIMNFRHLLEQHQLARQLFKTINRWLAEAGVMMTQG' A
#
# COMPACT_ATOMS: atom_id res chain seq x y z
N MET A 1 -7.54 -4.41 -1.92
CA MET A 1 -6.98 -3.26 -1.17
C MET A 1 -7.96 -2.66 -0.14
N ARG A 2 -9.25 -2.46 -0.45
CA ARG A 2 -10.21 -1.82 0.47
C ARG A 2 -10.64 -2.67 1.67
N LEU A 3 -10.96 -3.95 1.45
CA LEU A 3 -11.27 -4.91 2.52
C LEU A 3 -10.06 -5.19 3.40
N PHE A 4 -8.87 -5.25 2.79
CA PHE A 4 -7.60 -5.41 3.49
C PHE A 4 -7.35 -4.25 4.47
N ALA A 5 -7.77 -3.03 4.11
CA ALA A 5 -7.63 -1.83 4.93
C ALA A 5 -8.87 -1.51 5.80
N ARG A 6 -9.88 -2.39 5.83
CA ARG A 6 -11.18 -2.17 6.52
C ARG A 6 -11.84 -0.81 6.19
N LEU A 7 -11.80 -0.40 4.91
CA LEU A 7 -12.41 0.86 4.46
C LEU A 7 -13.88 0.63 4.10
N SER A 8 -14.80 1.22 4.88
CA SER A 8 -16.24 1.26 4.58
C SER A 8 -16.54 2.33 3.51
N LEU A 9 -17.55 2.08 2.66
CA LEU A 9 -17.96 2.97 1.57
C LEU A 9 -18.61 4.29 2.03
N ASP A 10 -19.02 4.37 3.30
CA ASP A 10 -19.83 5.46 3.88
C ASP A 10 -19.00 6.51 4.64
N SER A 11 -17.72 6.24 4.90
CA SER A 11 -16.86 7.15 5.66
C SER A 11 -15.95 7.94 4.71
N ALA A 12 -15.84 9.26 4.98
CA ALA A 12 -15.02 10.23 4.27
C ALA A 12 -13.59 9.74 3.95
N LEU A 13 -12.97 10.38 2.95
CA LEU A 13 -11.59 10.17 2.48
C LEU A 13 -10.68 9.71 3.63
N PRO A 14 -9.86 8.65 3.46
CA PRO A 14 -9.08 8.06 4.54
C PRO A 14 -8.25 9.15 5.24
N ASP A 15 -8.63 9.44 6.48
CA ASP A 15 -7.94 10.37 7.35
C ASP A 15 -6.56 9.82 7.75
N ARG A 16 -5.75 10.59 8.49
CA ARG A 16 -4.43 10.14 8.95
C ARG A 16 -4.48 8.81 9.71
N THR A 17 -5.57 8.53 10.43
CA THR A 17 -5.72 7.30 11.21
C THR A 17 -5.91 6.10 10.30
N THR A 18 -6.63 6.28 9.20
CA THR A 18 -6.88 5.26 8.20
C THR A 18 -5.61 4.88 7.42
N ILE A 19 -4.79 5.87 7.06
CA ILE A 19 -3.47 5.62 6.44
C ILE A 19 -2.53 4.87 7.39
N MET A 20 -2.53 5.23 8.68
CA MET A 20 -1.73 4.52 9.69
C MET A 20 -2.19 3.08 9.90
N ASN A 21 -3.50 2.82 9.96
CA ASN A 21 -4.03 1.47 10.09
C ASN A 21 -3.64 0.59 8.90
N PHE A 22 -3.70 1.13 7.69
CA PHE A 22 -3.24 0.41 6.51
C PHE A 22 -1.75 0.09 6.57
N ARG A 23 -0.91 1.05 6.99
CA ARG A 23 0.52 0.82 7.19
C ARG A 23 0.78 -0.28 8.22
N HIS A 24 0.08 -0.25 9.35
CA HIS A 24 0.22 -1.26 10.38
C HIS A 24 -0.18 -2.66 9.89
N LEU A 25 -1.29 -2.78 9.14
CA LEU A 25 -1.72 -4.05 8.57
C LEU A 25 -0.71 -4.60 7.55
N LEU A 26 -0.12 -3.74 6.72
CA LEU A 26 0.95 -4.14 5.79
C LEU A 26 2.22 -4.60 6.52
N GLU A 27 2.56 -3.96 7.64
CA GLU A 27 3.70 -4.34 8.49
C GLU A 27 3.45 -5.67 9.20
N GLN A 28 2.27 -5.86 9.80
CA GLN A 28 1.87 -7.09 10.49
C GLN A 28 1.95 -8.32 9.59
N HIS A 29 1.52 -8.19 8.34
CA HIS A 29 1.57 -9.29 7.36
C HIS A 29 2.87 -9.33 6.55
N GLN A 30 3.84 -8.44 6.83
CA GLN A 30 5.11 -8.32 6.10
C GLN A 30 4.90 -8.18 4.57
N LEU A 31 3.76 -7.61 4.17
CA LEU A 31 3.35 -7.49 2.77
C LEU A 31 3.92 -6.25 2.11
N ALA A 32 4.26 -5.21 2.89
CA ALA A 32 4.82 -3.96 2.34
C ALA A 32 6.03 -4.23 1.44
N ARG A 33 7.05 -4.95 1.96
CA ARG A 33 8.28 -5.24 1.20
C ARG A 33 8.05 -6.09 -0.04
N GLN A 34 7.13 -7.06 0.04
CA GLN A 34 6.81 -7.92 -1.10
C GLN A 34 6.09 -7.13 -2.19
N LEU A 35 5.11 -6.31 -1.79
CA LEU A 35 4.37 -5.44 -2.69
C LEU A 35 5.29 -4.43 -3.37
N PHE A 36 6.18 -3.76 -2.62
CA PHE A 36 7.16 -2.82 -3.16
C PHE A 36 8.12 -3.48 -4.16
N LYS A 37 8.62 -4.69 -3.86
CA LYS A 37 9.49 -5.43 -4.80
C LYS A 37 8.77 -5.79 -6.09
N THR A 38 7.54 -6.27 -5.99
CA THR A 38 6.74 -6.64 -7.17
C THR A 38 6.39 -5.43 -8.01
N ILE A 39 5.97 -4.32 -7.38
CA ILE A 39 5.68 -3.06 -8.07
C ILE A 39 6.93 -2.53 -8.74
N ASN A 40 8.07 -2.49 -8.04
CA ASN A 40 9.34 -2.02 -8.62
C ASN A 40 9.83 -2.90 -9.77
N ARG A 41 9.63 -4.22 -9.71
CA ARG A 41 9.94 -5.11 -10.83
C ARG A 41 9.06 -4.80 -12.04
N TRP A 42 7.74 -4.70 -11.85
CA TRP A 42 6.81 -4.36 -12.93
C TRP A 42 7.11 -2.98 -13.54
N LEU A 43 7.44 -2.01 -12.69
CA LEU A 43 7.82 -0.66 -13.08
C LEU A 43 9.15 -0.61 -13.85
N ALA A 44 10.14 -1.39 -13.42
CA ALA A 44 11.41 -1.55 -14.15
C ALA A 44 11.18 -2.21 -15.52
N GLU A 45 10.31 -3.22 -15.60
CA GLU A 45 9.90 -3.85 -16.87
C GLU A 45 9.15 -2.85 -17.78
N ALA A 46 8.37 -1.95 -17.20
CA ALA A 46 7.68 -0.86 -17.91
C ALA A 46 8.59 0.33 -18.27
N GLY A 47 9.88 0.29 -17.94
CA GLY A 47 10.84 1.37 -18.22
C GLY A 47 10.71 2.61 -17.33
N VAL A 48 9.92 2.53 -16.25
CA VAL A 48 9.68 3.64 -15.31
C VAL A 48 10.16 3.21 -13.92
N MET A 49 11.38 3.52 -13.52
CA MET A 49 11.85 3.20 -12.16
C MET A 49 11.29 4.18 -11.13
N MET A 50 10.64 3.66 -10.09
CA MET A 50 10.42 4.41 -8.84
C MET A 50 11.67 4.31 -7.97
N THR A 51 12.43 5.40 -7.88
CA THR A 51 13.44 5.59 -6.84
C THR A 51 12.73 5.97 -5.54
N GLN A 52 13.15 5.36 -4.42
CA GLN A 52 12.52 5.52 -3.11
C GLN A 52 12.28 7.01 -2.75
N GLY A 53 11.08 7.29 -2.22
CA GLY A 53 10.74 8.49 -1.46
C GLY A 53 10.25 8.11 -0.08
#